data_AF-I0IMM1-F1
#
_entry.id   AF-I0IMM1-F1
#
_cell.length_a   1.000
_cell.length_b   1.000
_cell.length_c   1.000
_cell.angle_alpha   90.00
_cell.angle_beta   90.00
_cell.angle_gamma   90.00
#
_symmetry.space_group_name_H-M   'P 1'
#
loop_
_entity.id
_entity.type
_entity.pdbx_description
1 polymer ?
#
loop_
_entity_poly.entity_id
_entity_poly.type
_entity_poly.pdbx_seq_one_letter_code
_entity_poly.pdbx_strand_id
1 'polypeptide(L)' 'MDLLTVKQIKLALLLRDWTLADLAQMIGITPSYLSMVLNGKRKGQWVWEAASRELSGCLSQFRI' A
#
# COMPACT_ATOMS: atom_id res chain seq x y z
N MET A 1 -1.89 -0.81 15.22
CA MET A 1 -1.57 -1.28 13.86
C MET A 1 -2.87 -1.82 13.32
N ASP A 2 -3.60 -0.93 12.68
CA ASP A 2 -5.03 -1.09 12.46
C ASP A 2 -5.26 -1.88 11.18
N LEU A 3 -6.00 -2.98 11.29
CA LEU A 3 -6.38 -3.84 10.16
C LEU A 3 -7.04 -3.06 9.01
N LEU A 4 -7.59 -1.88 9.31
CA LEU A 4 -8.19 -0.96 8.35
C LEU A 4 -7.20 -0.48 7.29
N THR A 5 -5.93 -0.19 7.63
CA THR A 5 -4.97 0.38 6.67
C THR A 5 -4.60 -0.60 5.55
N VAL A 6 -4.47 -1.89 5.90
CA VAL A 6 -4.19 -2.99 4.95
C VAL A 6 -5.31 -3.18 3.94
N LYS A 7 -6.56 -3.14 4.41
CA LYS A 7 -7.74 -3.26 3.56
C LYS A 7 -7.87 -2.07 2.61
N GLN A 8 -7.62 -0.85 3.11
CA GLN A 8 -7.64 0.36 2.29
C GLN A 8 -6.61 0.29 1.16
N ILE A 9 -5.39 -0.18 1.42
CA ILE A 9 -4.39 -0.36 0.34
C ILE A 9 -4.84 -1.40 -0.67
N LYS A 10 -5.36 -2.56 -0.24
CA LYS A 10 -5.86 -3.58 -1.18
C LYS A 10 -7.01 -3.06 -2.04
N LEU A 11 -7.91 -2.28 -1.46
CA LEU A 11 -9.00 -1.63 -2.20
C LEU A 11 -8.45 -0.60 -3.20
N ALA A 12 -7.54 0.27 -2.78
CA ALA A 12 -6.92 1.26 -3.67
C ALA A 12 -6.16 0.61 -4.83
N LEU A 13 -5.50 -0.53 -4.60
CA LEU A 13 -4.85 -1.34 -5.63
C LEU A 13 -5.85 -1.91 -6.63
N LEU A 14 -6.93 -2.53 -6.15
CA LEU A 14 -8.01 -3.05 -6.99
C LEU A 14 -8.67 -1.94 -7.83
N LEU A 15 -8.90 -0.77 -7.24
CA LEU A 15 -9.51 0.37 -7.95
C LEU A 15 -8.62 0.92 -9.06
N ARG A 16 -7.30 0.74 -8.98
CA ARG A 16 -6.33 1.19 -9.99
C ARG A 16 -5.89 0.08 -10.95
N ASP A 17 -6.46 -1.13 -10.86
CA ASP A 17 -5.99 -2.32 -11.58
C ASP A 17 -4.49 -2.59 -11.34
N TRP A 18 -4.01 -2.27 -10.14
CA TRP A 18 -2.62 -2.46 -9.76
C TRP A 18 -2.47 -3.70 -8.89
N THR A 19 -1.43 -4.48 -9.15
CA THR A 19 -1.10 -5.61 -8.30
C THR A 19 -0.22 -5.18 -7.14
N LEU A 20 -0.16 -6.03 -6.11
CA LEU A 20 0.82 -5.87 -5.02
C LEU A 20 2.26 -5.86 -5.53
N ALA A 21 2.55 -6.52 -6.65
CA ALA A 21 3.87 -6.53 -7.24
C ALA A 21 4.21 -5.19 -7.90
N ASP A 22 3.26 -4.57 -8.59
CA ASP A 22 3.42 -3.23 -9.17
C ASP A 22 3.69 -2.18 -8.11
N LEU A 23 2.89 -2.18 -7.02
CA LEU A 23 3.10 -1.26 -5.90
C LEU A 23 4.45 -1.48 -5.23
N ALA A 24 4.85 -2.74 -5.05
CA ALA A 24 6.16 -3.07 -4.50
C ALA A 24 7.28 -2.55 -5.41
N GLN A 25 7.14 -2.71 -6.73
CA GLN A 25 8.11 -2.24 -7.72
C GLN A 25 8.21 -0.70 -7.74
N MET A 26 7.08 0.00 -7.67
CA MET A 26 7.03 1.48 -7.60
C MET A 26 7.70 2.03 -6.35
N ILE A 27 7.56 1.33 -5.21
CA ILE A 27 8.20 1.71 -3.94
C ILE A 27 9.66 1.23 -3.88
N GLY A 28 10.12 0.42 -4.84
CA GLY A 28 11.47 -0.13 -4.87
C GLY A 28 11.70 -1.25 -3.83
N ILE A 29 10.65 -2.00 -3.48
CA ILE A 29 10.72 -3.13 -2.54
C ILE A 29 10.31 -4.44 -3.20
N THR A 30 10.70 -5.56 -2.57
CA THR A 30 10.27 -6.88 -3.01
C THR A 30 8.80 -7.12 -2.65
N PRO A 31 7.98 -7.74 -3.54
CA PRO A 31 6.59 -8.09 -3.23
C PRO A 31 6.46 -9.00 -2.00
N SER A 32 7.44 -9.86 -1.73
CA SER A 32 7.48 -10.67 -0.51
C SER A 32 7.60 -9.83 0.75
N TYR A 33 8.36 -8.73 0.71
CA TYR A 33 8.50 -7.79 1.82
C TYR A 33 7.18 -7.06 2.07
N LEU A 34 6.52 -6.58 1.01
CA LEU A 34 5.20 -5.97 1.11
C LEU A 34 4.17 -6.95 1.70
N SER A 35 4.17 -8.20 1.26
CA SER A 35 3.29 -9.25 1.81
C SER A 35 3.57 -9.53 3.30
N MET A 36 4.83 -9.50 3.74
CA MET A 36 5.18 -9.62 5.17
C MET A 36 4.67 -8.43 5.99
N VAL A 37 4.73 -7.22 5.43
CA VAL A 37 4.21 -6.01 6.08
C VAL A 37 2.68 -6.04 6.17
N LEU A 38 2.00 -6.46 5.09
CA LEU A 38 0.53 -6.60 5.05
C LEU A 38 0.01 -7.68 5.99
N ASN A 39 0.76 -8.77 6.17
CA ASN A 39 0.43 -9.83 7.12
C ASN A 39 0.81 -9.50 8.57
N GLY A 40 1.26 -8.27 8.85
CA GLY A 40 1.63 -7.85 10.20
C GLY A 40 2.89 -8.51 10.75
N LYS A 41 3.64 -9.26 9.93
CA LYS A 41 4.88 -9.93 10.34
C LYS A 41 6.06 -8.96 10.48
N ARG A 42 5.97 -7.76 9.89
CA ARG A 42 6.96 -6.68 10.07
C ARG A 42 6.30 -5.30 10.15
N LYS A 43 6.84 -4.43 11.01
CA LYS A 43 6.53 -2.99 11.01
C LYS A 43 7.27 -2.31 9.85
N GLY A 44 6.60 -2.19 8.71
CA GLY A 44 7.09 -1.42 7.56
C GLY A 44 6.45 -0.04 7.52
N GLN A 45 6.64 0.79 8.56
CA GLN A 45 5.99 2.12 8.64
C GLN A 45 6.29 2.99 7.41
N TRP A 46 7.55 3.00 6.97
CA TRP A 46 7.97 3.68 5.75
C TRP A 46 7.33 3.12 4.47
N VAL A 47 6.97 1.83 4.43
CA VAL A 47 6.26 1.22 3.28
C VAL A 47 4.84 1.75 3.20
N TRP A 48 4.18 1.96 4.35
CA TRP A 48 2.87 2.59 4.43
C TRP A 48 2.92 4.04 3.99
N GLU A 49 3.97 4.77 4.38
CA GLU A 49 4.17 6.15 3.95
C GLU A 49 4.44 6.25 2.45
N ALA A 50 5.30 5.37 1.90
CA ALA A 50 5.59 5.33 0.47
C ALA A 50 4.35 4.93 -0.34
N ALA A 51 3.65 3.86 0.06
CA ALA A 51 2.41 3.45 -0.61
C ALA A 51 1.33 4.52 -0.49
N SER A 52 1.19 5.16 0.68
CA SER A 52 0.27 6.27 0.84
C SER A 52 0.68 7.44 -0.04
N ARG A 53 1.96 7.75 -0.22
CA ARG A 53 2.39 8.87 -1.08
C ARG A 53 2.02 8.62 -2.56
N GLU A 54 2.29 7.42 -3.06
CA GLU A 54 1.94 7.01 -4.42
C GLU A 54 0.42 6.99 -4.63
N LEU A 55 -0.34 6.57 -3.62
CA LEU A 55 -1.80 6.54 -3.66
C LEU A 55 -2.43 7.92 -3.34
N SER A 56 -1.80 8.77 -2.53
CA SER A 56 -2.27 10.09 -2.09
C SER A 56 -2.18 11.12 -3.19
N GLY A 57 -1.26 10.95 -4.15
CA GLY A 57 -1.32 11.67 -5.43
C GLY A 57 -2.68 11.48 -6.15
N CYS A 58 -3.44 10.43 -5.81
CA CYS A 58 -4.80 10.20 -6.27
C CYS A 58 -5.89 10.54 -5.23
N LEU A 59 -5.63 10.28 -3.94
CA LEU A 59 -6.63 10.48 -2.88
C LEU A 59 -6.90 11.95 -2.53
N SER A 60 -6.13 12.91 -3.06
CA SER A 60 -6.57 14.32 -3.08
C SER A 60 -7.91 14.53 -3.81
N GLN A 61 -8.36 13.55 -4.61
CA GLN A 61 -9.67 13.57 -5.27
C GLN A 61 -10.80 12.94 -4.44
N PHE A 62 -10.48 12.19 -3.38
CA PHE A 62 -11.44 11.60 -2.44
C PHE A 62 -11.29 12.23 -1.06
N ARG A 63 -11.54 13.54 -1.01
CA ARG A 63 -11.91 14.23 0.22
C ARG A 63 -13.35 13.83 0.54
N ILE A 64 -13.54 12.89 1.46
CA ILE A 64 -14.80 12.69 2.19
C ILE A 64 -14.63 13.36 3.55
#